data_AF-A0AAD4Z1G1-F1
#
_entry.id   AF-A0AAD4Z1G1-F1
#
_cell.length_a   1.000
_cell.length_b   1.000
_cell.length_c   1.000
_cell.angle_alpha   90.00
_cell.angle_beta   90.00
_cell.angle_gamma   90.00
#
_symmetry.space_group_name_H-M   'P 1'
#
loop_
_entity.id
_entity.type
_entity.pdbx_description
1 polymer ?
#
loop_
_entity_poly.entity_id
_entity_poly.type
_entity_poly.pdbx_seq_one_letter_code
_entity_poly.pdbx_strand_id
1 'polypeptide(L)'
;MYHKNHRRQFKFEAYWADEVEAKQIIEKGWEKQVHGSWIHKWKAKLQLCTTLLKKWSREKFSNNKKRMEALHVELNEKQLRWDENHVEIRRITQKITETGAREEQYWHQRSRIKWLSKGDANTAFFHQSTLARRRQNCILRIKGDDGRWHVGELAVRRVFEEHFKNLFTSKAQSINGDILDCVDSVISQTTNDNLLQAITMEEIKEAAMQMGD
;
A
#
# COMPACT_ATOMS: atom_id res chain seq x y z
N MET A 1 -15.62 -8.53 5.33
CA MET A 1 -14.35 -7.84 4.99
C MET A 1 -14.59 -6.92 3.79
N TYR A 2 -14.68 -5.60 4.01
CA TYR A 2 -14.92 -4.65 2.92
C TYR A 2 -13.60 -4.36 2.19
N HIS A 3 -13.42 -4.92 0.99
CA HIS A 3 -12.41 -4.43 0.05
C HIS A 3 -12.82 -3.02 -0.37
N LYS A 4 -12.34 -1.99 0.35
CA LYS A 4 -12.43 -0.61 -0.11
C LYS A 4 -11.75 -0.56 -1.47
N ASN A 5 -12.56 -0.38 -2.51
CA ASN A 5 -12.11 -0.21 -3.89
C ASN A 5 -11.30 1.09 -3.94
N HIS A 6 -10.00 1.01 -3.70
CA HIS A 6 -9.11 2.17 -3.74
C HIS A 6 -9.12 2.64 -5.18
N ARG A 7 -9.84 3.74 -5.46
CA ARG A 7 -9.83 4.39 -6.78
C ARG A 7 -8.39 4.49 -7.22
N ARG A 8 -8.04 3.79 -8.32
CA ARG A 8 -6.68 3.80 -8.85
C ARG A 8 -6.26 5.25 -9.02
N GLN A 9 -5.27 5.67 -8.24
CA GLN A 9 -4.71 7.00 -8.32
C GLN A 9 -4.19 7.21 -9.73
N PHE A 10 -4.40 8.41 -10.26
CA PHE A 10 -3.83 8.76 -11.56
C PHE A 10 -2.31 8.65 -11.48
N LYS A 11 -1.72 8.01 -12.49
CA LYS A 11 -0.27 7.97 -12.71
C LYS A 11 -0.03 8.45 -14.13
N PHE A 12 0.95 9.34 -14.27
CA PHE A 12 1.44 9.76 -15.56
C PHE A 12 2.38 8.68 -16.10
N GLU A 13 2.13 8.20 -17.31
CA GLU A 13 2.97 7.20 -17.95
C GLU A 13 4.14 7.89 -18.67
N ALA A 14 5.37 7.41 -18.51
CA ALA A 14 6.57 8.09 -19.04
C ALA A 14 6.51 8.26 -20.56
N TYR A 15 6.05 7.24 -21.28
CA TYR A 15 5.93 7.28 -22.73
C TYR A 15 4.94 8.34 -23.23
N TRP A 16 4.07 8.90 -22.37
CA TRP A 16 3.24 10.04 -22.78
C TRP A 16 4.09 11.29 -23.02
N ALA A 17 5.26 11.42 -22.38
CA ALA A 17 6.14 12.57 -22.59
C ALA A 17 6.77 12.60 -23.98
N ASP A 18 6.89 11.43 -24.63
CA ASP A 18 7.43 11.30 -25.98
C ASP A 18 6.40 11.68 -27.06
N GLU A 19 5.12 11.84 -26.68
CA GLU A 19 4.01 12.08 -27.58
C GLU A 19 3.65 13.57 -27.61
N VAL A 20 3.76 14.19 -28.79
CA VAL A 20 3.48 15.62 -29.00
C VAL A 20 2.05 15.98 -28.58
N GLU A 21 1.08 15.09 -28.81
CA GLU A 21 -0.31 15.34 -28.47
C GLU A 21 -0.54 15.40 -26.96
N ALA A 22 0.24 14.67 -26.16
CA ALA A 22 0.14 14.74 -24.70
C ALA A 22 0.48 16.14 -24.19
N LYS A 23 1.54 16.75 -24.74
CA LYS A 23 1.93 18.14 -24.42
C LYS A 23 0.82 19.12 -24.79
N GLN A 24 0.27 19.01 -26.00
CA GLN A 24 -0.83 19.86 -26.45
C GLN A 24 -2.08 19.72 -25.58
N ILE A 25 -2.39 18.50 -25.11
CA ILE A 25 -3.52 18.25 -24.21
C ILE A 25 -3.32 18.94 -22.86
N ILE A 26 -2.09 18.89 -22.32
CA ILE A 26 -1.75 19.55 -21.06
C ILE A 26 -1.86 21.06 -21.22
N GLU A 27 -1.31 21.64 -22.29
CA GLU A 27 -1.39 23.07 -22.58
C GLU A 27 -2.85 23.54 -22.67
N LYS A 28 -3.68 22.86 -23.46
CA LYS A 28 -5.12 23.14 -23.57
C LYS A 28 -5.85 23.04 -22.23
N GLY A 29 -5.51 22.02 -21.42
CA GLY A 29 -6.07 21.86 -20.08
C GLY A 29 -5.64 22.97 -19.13
N TRP A 30 -4.42 23.49 -19.29
CA TRP A 30 -3.84 24.49 -18.42
C TRP A 30 -4.30 25.91 -18.73
N GLU A 31 -4.58 26.22 -19.99
CA GLU A 31 -5.08 27.53 -20.45
C GLU A 31 -6.52 27.80 -20.01
N LYS A 32 -7.29 26.76 -19.68
CA LYS A 32 -8.69 26.93 -19.30
C LYS A 32 -8.82 27.81 -18.06
N GLN A 33 -9.65 28.85 -18.17
CA GLN A 33 -9.92 29.77 -17.06
C GLN A 33 -10.72 29.06 -15.97
N VAL A 34 -10.25 29.20 -14.73
CA VAL A 34 -10.91 28.67 -13.53
C VAL A 34 -10.96 29.79 -12.49
N HIS A 35 -12.11 29.99 -11.88
CA HIS A 35 -12.33 30.97 -10.82
C HIS A 35 -12.20 30.32 -9.42
N GLY A 36 -12.00 31.15 -8.39
CA GLY A 36 -11.85 30.70 -7.00
C GLY A 36 -10.43 30.91 -6.44
N SER A 37 -10.15 30.32 -5.28
CA SER A 37 -8.84 30.44 -4.62
C SER A 37 -7.72 29.83 -5.46
N TRP A 38 -6.48 30.27 -5.26
CA TRP A 38 -5.31 29.75 -5.99
C TRP A 38 -5.20 28.21 -5.91
N ILE A 39 -5.44 27.64 -4.72
CA ILE A 39 -5.44 26.19 -4.49
C ILE A 39 -6.56 25.51 -5.30
N HIS A 40 -7.75 26.12 -5.35
CA HIS A 40 -8.87 25.59 -6.14
C HIS A 40 -8.55 25.61 -7.63
N LYS A 41 -8.04 26.73 -8.15
CA LYS A 41 -7.62 26.86 -9.55
C LYS A 41 -6.59 25.79 -9.93
N TRP A 42 -5.55 25.63 -9.11
CA TRP A 42 -4.50 24.64 -9.35
C TRP A 42 -5.07 23.21 -9.36
N LYS A 43 -5.88 22.85 -8.36
CA LYS A 43 -6.50 21.52 -8.28
C LYS A 43 -7.43 21.24 -9.46
N ALA A 44 -8.27 22.20 -9.84
CA ALA A 44 -9.20 22.07 -10.95
C ALA A 44 -8.48 21.88 -12.29
N LYS A 45 -7.42 22.68 -12.55
CA LYS A 45 -6.59 22.53 -13.76
C LYS A 45 -5.90 21.16 -13.80
N LEU A 46 -5.35 20.71 -12.68
CA LEU A 46 -4.72 19.38 -12.59
C LEU A 46 -5.72 18.25 -12.85
N GLN A 47 -6.93 18.35 -12.29
CA GLN A 47 -8.00 17.38 -12.50
C GLN A 47 -8.47 17.37 -13.97
N LEU A 48 -8.56 18.54 -14.61
CA LEU A 48 -8.90 18.66 -16.01
C LEU A 48 -7.85 17.98 -16.89
N CYS A 49 -6.58 18.33 -16.73
CA CYS A 49 -5.48 17.71 -17.48
C CYS A 49 -5.46 16.19 -17.28
N THR A 50 -5.62 15.74 -16.04
CA THR A 50 -5.71 14.32 -15.69
C THR A 50 -6.84 13.62 -16.45
N THR A 51 -8.00 14.26 -16.56
CA THR A 51 -9.18 13.68 -17.23
C THR A 51 -8.97 13.62 -18.73
N LEU A 52 -8.44 14.69 -19.32
CA LEU A 52 -8.14 14.75 -20.76
C LEU A 52 -7.07 13.73 -21.15
N LEU A 53 -5.97 13.65 -20.40
CA LEU A 53 -4.91 12.67 -20.62
C LEU A 53 -5.42 11.23 -20.50
N LYS A 54 -6.26 10.93 -19.50
CA LYS A 54 -6.85 9.59 -19.35
C LYS A 54 -7.74 9.22 -20.54
N LYS A 55 -8.54 10.16 -21.04
CA LYS A 55 -9.41 9.93 -22.19
C LYS A 55 -8.57 9.65 -23.44
N TRP A 56 -7.63 10.54 -23.74
CA TRP A 56 -6.72 10.41 -24.87
C TRP A 56 -5.88 9.12 -24.81
N SER A 57 -5.31 8.80 -23.65
CA SER A 57 -4.52 7.58 -23.45
C SER A 57 -5.34 6.33 -23.74
N ARG A 58 -6.60 6.30 -23.28
CA ARG A 58 -7.50 5.18 -23.55
C ARG A 58 -7.84 5.09 -25.03
N GLU A 59 -8.04 6.20 -25.71
CA GLU A 59 -8.36 6.20 -27.15
C GLU A 59 -7.15 5.80 -28.01
N LYS A 60 -5.97 6.35 -27.73
CA LYS A 60 -4.75 6.13 -28.53
C LYS A 60 -4.09 4.77 -28.29
N PHE A 61 -4.10 4.29 -27.04
CA PHE A 61 -3.35 3.09 -26.63
C PHE A 61 -4.25 1.91 -26.21
N SER A 62 -5.56 2.01 -26.40
CA SER A 62 -6.44 0.85 -26.23
C SER A 62 -6.02 -0.27 -27.19
N ASN A 63 -6.13 -1.51 -26.72
CA ASN A 63 -5.86 -2.70 -27.51
C ASN A 63 -4.44 -2.82 -28.08
N ASN A 64 -3.41 -2.21 -27.44
CA ASN A 64 -2.01 -2.35 -27.89
C ASN A 64 -1.57 -3.80 -28.11
N LYS A 65 -2.01 -4.74 -27.27
CA LYS A 65 -1.71 -6.18 -27.43
C LYS A 65 -2.26 -6.72 -28.77
N LYS A 66 -3.54 -6.48 -29.06
CA LYS A 66 -4.16 -6.90 -30.33
C LYS A 66 -3.50 -6.23 -31.52
N ARG A 67 -3.13 -4.95 -31.39
CA ARG A 67 -2.42 -4.21 -32.45
C ARG A 67 -1.02 -4.79 -32.70
N MET A 68 -0.31 -5.19 -31.66
CA MET A 68 1.00 -5.83 -31.77
C MET A 68 0.87 -7.20 -32.43
N GLU A 69 -0.11 -8.02 -32.03
CA GLU A 69 -0.42 -9.31 -32.68
C GLU A 69 -0.73 -9.12 -34.17
N ALA A 70 -1.57 -8.13 -34.53
CA ALA A 70 -1.89 -7.82 -35.92
C ALA A 70 -0.65 -7.39 -36.73
N LEU A 71 0.23 -6.55 -36.15
CA LEU A 71 1.48 -6.15 -36.82
C LEU A 71 2.43 -7.32 -37.03
N HIS A 72 2.49 -8.28 -36.10
CA HIS A 72 3.29 -9.50 -36.29
C HIS A 72 2.75 -10.40 -37.39
N VAL A 73 1.42 -10.55 -37.48
CA VAL A 73 0.78 -11.29 -38.59
C VAL A 73 1.07 -10.61 -39.92
N GLU A 74 0.85 -9.30 -40.01
CA GLU A 74 1.15 -8.49 -41.22
C GLU A 74 2.63 -8.60 -41.62
N LEU A 75 3.54 -8.56 -40.64
CA LEU A 75 4.97 -8.71 -40.89
C LEU A 75 5.29 -10.09 -41.50
N ASN A 76 4.76 -11.16 -40.91
CA ASN A 76 5.00 -12.53 -41.38
C ASN A 76 4.49 -12.72 -42.82
N GLU A 77 3.31 -12.19 -43.15
CA GLU A 77 2.76 -12.25 -44.51
C GLU A 77 3.65 -11.51 -45.51
N LYS A 78 4.11 -10.32 -45.16
CA LYS A 78 4.94 -9.48 -46.04
C LYS A 78 6.34 -10.05 -46.23
N GLN A 79 6.89 -10.73 -45.22
CA GLN A 79 8.20 -11.39 -45.31
C GLN A 79 8.24 -12.54 -46.32
N LEU A 80 7.09 -13.14 -46.68
CA LEU A 80 7.02 -14.18 -47.73
C LEU A 80 7.46 -13.68 -49.11
N ARG A 81 7.31 -12.38 -49.38
CA ARG A 81 7.81 -11.72 -50.59
C ARG A 81 8.66 -10.51 -50.20
N TRP A 82 9.82 -10.81 -49.63
CA TRP A 82 10.75 -9.81 -49.08
C TRP A 82 11.13 -8.72 -50.10
N ASP A 83 11.55 -9.12 -51.31
CA ASP A 83 12.08 -8.20 -52.32
C ASP A 83 11.05 -7.15 -52.77
N GLU A 84 9.78 -7.53 -52.86
CA GLU A 84 8.67 -6.63 -53.23
C GLU A 84 8.23 -5.74 -52.06
N ASN A 85 8.43 -6.19 -50.81
CA ASN A 85 7.84 -5.56 -49.63
C ASN A 85 8.87 -4.94 -48.68
N HIS A 86 10.16 -4.86 -49.02
CA HIS A 86 11.22 -4.42 -48.12
C HIS A 86 10.92 -3.09 -47.38
N VAL A 87 10.36 -2.10 -48.07
CA VAL A 87 9.98 -0.80 -47.46
C VAL A 87 8.88 -0.98 -46.42
N GLU A 88 7.86 -1.77 -46.76
CA GLU A 88 6.72 -2.01 -45.88
C GLU A 88 7.11 -2.85 -44.67
N ILE A 89 7.95 -3.87 -44.88
CA ILE A 89 8.54 -4.69 -43.81
C ILE A 89 9.28 -3.79 -42.83
N ARG A 90 10.19 -2.92 -43.31
CA ARG A 90 10.92 -1.99 -42.45
C ARG A 90 9.97 -1.09 -41.64
N ARG A 91 8.91 -0.60 -42.27
CA ARG A 91 7.88 0.24 -41.62
C ARG A 91 7.13 -0.52 -40.53
N ILE A 92 6.73 -1.77 -40.79
CA ILE A 92 6.03 -2.62 -39.81
C ILE A 92 6.97 -2.98 -38.66
N THR A 93 8.21 -3.38 -38.95
CA THR A 93 9.23 -3.66 -37.93
C THR A 93 9.46 -2.44 -37.05
N GLN A 94 9.58 -1.24 -37.62
CA GLN A 94 9.70 -0.01 -36.85
C GLN A 94 8.52 0.19 -35.90
N LYS A 95 7.27 0.03 -36.37
CA LYS A 95 6.09 0.14 -35.50
C LYS A 95 6.07 -0.89 -34.37
N ILE A 96 6.53 -2.12 -34.63
CA ILE A 96 6.66 -3.15 -33.59
C ILE A 96 7.68 -2.70 -32.55
N THR A 97 8.87 -2.25 -32.97
CA THR A 97 9.91 -1.77 -32.05
C THR A 97 9.45 -0.58 -31.21
N GLU A 98 8.76 0.40 -31.80
CA GLU A 98 8.19 1.55 -31.09
C GLU A 98 7.10 1.14 -30.10
N THR A 99 6.29 0.13 -30.45
CA THR A 99 5.26 -0.39 -29.55
C THR A 99 5.87 -1.17 -28.38
N GLY A 100 6.90 -1.99 -28.66
CA GLY A 100 7.66 -2.72 -27.66
C GLY A 100 8.40 -1.80 -26.69
N ALA A 101 9.07 -0.76 -27.20
CA ALA A 101 9.74 0.23 -26.35
C ALA A 101 8.78 0.96 -25.39
N ARG A 102 7.56 1.29 -25.87
CA ARG A 102 6.52 1.87 -25.00
C ARG A 102 6.05 0.90 -23.91
N GLU A 103 5.88 -0.38 -24.25
CA GLU A 103 5.53 -1.41 -23.28
C GLU A 103 6.66 -1.63 -22.25
N GLU A 104 7.91 -1.64 -22.70
CA GLU A 104 9.07 -1.70 -21.81
C GLU A 104 9.08 -0.52 -20.83
N GLN A 105 8.89 0.72 -21.31
CA GLN A 105 8.80 1.89 -20.43
C GLN A 105 7.65 1.76 -19.42
N TYR A 106 6.48 1.27 -19.85
CA TYR A 106 5.31 1.05 -18.99
C TYR A 106 5.62 0.06 -17.86
N TRP A 107 6.27 -1.07 -18.18
CA TRP A 107 6.65 -2.08 -17.20
C TRP A 107 7.81 -1.63 -16.33
N HIS A 108 8.79 -0.91 -16.88
CA HIS A 108 9.92 -0.36 -16.14
C HIS A 108 9.47 0.64 -15.06
N GLN A 109 8.42 1.44 -15.30
CA GLN A 109 7.83 2.29 -14.27
C GLN A 109 7.20 1.50 -13.11
N ARG A 110 6.78 0.25 -13.34
CA ARG A 110 6.05 -0.61 -12.39
C ARG A 110 6.92 -1.67 -11.74
N SER A 111 8.05 -2.00 -12.34
CA SER A 111 8.92 -3.12 -11.96
C SER A 111 9.63 -2.95 -10.61
N ARG A 112 9.53 -1.78 -9.96
CA ARG A 112 10.25 -1.42 -8.74
C ARG A 112 11.77 -1.61 -8.84
N ILE A 113 12.34 -1.76 -10.04
CA ILE A 113 13.77 -1.99 -10.27
C ILE A 113 14.62 -0.89 -9.64
N LYS A 114 14.19 0.37 -9.75
CA LYS A 114 14.88 1.49 -9.07
C LYS A 114 14.95 1.31 -7.55
N TRP A 115 13.89 0.78 -6.93
CA TRP A 115 13.90 0.46 -5.51
C TRP A 115 14.81 -0.70 -5.18
N LEU A 116 14.82 -1.77 -6.00
CA LEU A 116 15.73 -2.89 -5.80
C LEU A 116 17.20 -2.47 -5.90
N SER A 117 17.54 -1.60 -6.86
CA SER A 117 18.92 -1.15 -7.07
C SER A 117 19.37 -0.04 -6.12
N LYS A 118 18.50 0.91 -5.79
CA LYS A 118 18.87 2.15 -5.07
C LYS A 118 18.22 2.29 -3.69
N GLY A 119 17.27 1.43 -3.36
CA GLY A 119 16.40 1.59 -2.20
C GLY A 119 17.00 1.17 -0.86
N ASP A 120 18.11 0.42 -0.86
CA ASP A 120 18.82 0.03 0.37
C ASP A 120 20.17 0.75 0.52
N ALA A 121 20.61 1.46 -0.52
CA ALA A 121 21.80 2.28 -0.50
C ALA A 121 21.47 3.71 -0.07
N ASN A 122 22.47 4.41 0.48
CA ASN A 122 22.39 5.80 0.93
C ASN A 122 22.30 6.78 -0.26
N THR A 123 21.26 6.66 -1.07
CA THR A 123 21.03 7.41 -2.30
C THR A 123 19.98 8.48 -2.09
N ALA A 124 20.03 9.54 -2.90
CA ALA A 124 18.95 10.54 -2.95
C ALA A 124 17.57 9.89 -3.21
N PHE A 125 17.51 8.81 -3.98
CA PHE A 125 16.27 8.08 -4.25
C PHE A 125 15.69 7.43 -2.99
N PHE A 126 16.53 6.78 -2.16
CA PHE A 126 16.12 6.20 -0.89
C PHE A 126 15.55 7.27 0.04
N HIS A 127 16.29 8.36 0.26
CA HIS A 127 15.84 9.43 1.16
C HIS A 127 14.52 10.07 0.68
N GLN A 128 14.38 10.36 -0.61
CA GLN A 128 13.15 10.92 -1.16
C GLN A 128 11.96 9.96 -1.01
N SER A 129 12.18 8.66 -1.23
CA SER A 129 11.15 7.64 -1.09
C SER A 129 10.71 7.49 0.37
N THR A 130 11.65 7.50 1.31
CA THR A 130 11.38 7.47 2.77
C THR A 130 10.64 8.72 3.21
N LEU A 131 11.02 9.90 2.74
CA LEU A 131 10.31 11.15 3.02
C LEU A 131 8.89 11.14 2.46
N ALA A 132 8.69 10.65 1.23
CA ALA A 132 7.36 10.51 0.64
C ALA A 132 6.48 9.56 1.46
N ARG A 133 7.03 8.40 1.88
CA ARG A 133 6.33 7.44 2.74
C ARG A 133 6.01 8.05 4.10
N ARG A 134 6.94 8.78 4.71
CA ARG A 134 6.73 9.51 5.98
C ARG A 134 5.60 10.52 5.86
N ARG A 135 5.54 11.29 4.76
CA ARG A 135 4.46 12.25 4.49
C ARG A 135 3.10 11.55 4.32
N GLN A 136 3.06 10.44 3.59
CA GLN A 136 1.82 9.67 3.38
C GLN A 136 1.31 9.00 4.67
N ASN A 137 2.23 8.53 5.52
CA ASN A 137 1.92 7.86 6.76
C ASN A 137 1.75 8.84 7.94
N CYS A 138 1.94 10.14 7.73
CA CYS A 138 1.78 11.13 8.77
C CYS A 138 0.29 11.30 9.13
N ILE A 139 -0.06 10.93 10.36
CA ILE A 139 -1.41 11.12 10.90
C ILE A 139 -1.52 12.57 11.38
N LEU A 140 -2.10 13.44 10.54
CA LEU A 140 -2.29 14.86 10.88
C LEU A 140 -3.40 15.08 11.92
N ARG A 141 -4.42 14.22 11.89
CA ARG A 141 -5.57 14.27 12.79
C ARG A 141 -6.17 12.88 12.97
N ILE A 142 -6.71 12.64 14.15
CA ILE A 142 -7.47 11.44 14.49
C ILE A 142 -8.84 11.84 15.02
N LYS A 143 -9.86 11.03 14.76
CA LYS A 143 -11.19 11.23 15.33
C LYS A 143 -11.31 10.34 16.56
N GLY A 144 -11.56 10.92 17.72
CA GLY A 144 -11.76 10.20 18.98
C GLY A 144 -13.12 9.50 19.04
N ASP A 145 -13.30 8.67 20.06
CA ASP A 145 -14.55 7.94 20.31
C ASP A 145 -15.72 8.89 20.66
N ASP A 146 -15.41 10.07 21.19
CA ASP A 146 -16.34 11.18 21.43
C ASP A 146 -16.80 11.89 20.14
N GLY A 147 -16.30 11.45 18.99
CA GLY A 147 -16.59 12.01 17.68
C GLY A 147 -15.84 13.31 17.34
N ARG A 148 -14.94 13.79 18.21
CA ARG A 148 -14.17 15.02 17.98
C ARG A 148 -12.89 14.75 17.20
N TRP A 149 -12.45 15.73 16.41
CA TRP A 149 -11.18 15.67 15.70
C TRP A 149 -10.05 16.25 16.56
N HIS A 150 -9.06 15.42 16.86
CA HIS A 150 -7.82 15.82 17.52
C HIS A 150 -6.77 16.08 16.45
N VAL A 151 -6.23 17.30 16.43
CA VAL A 151 -5.25 17.77 15.43
C VAL A 151 -3.92 18.04 16.11
N GLY A 152 -2.83 17.63 15.47
CA GLY A 152 -1.48 17.84 15.98
C GLY A 152 -0.92 16.63 16.73
N GLU A 153 0.40 16.50 16.71
CA GLU A 153 1.13 15.30 17.14
C GLU A 153 0.84 14.90 18.59
N LEU A 154 0.88 15.87 19.52
CA LEU A 154 0.62 15.61 20.94
C LEU A 154 -0.81 15.15 21.20
N ALA A 155 -1.79 15.75 20.53
CA ALA A 155 -3.20 15.40 20.71
C ALA A 155 -3.50 14.01 20.13
N VAL A 156 -2.99 13.72 18.92
CA VAL A 156 -3.09 12.39 18.31
C VAL A 156 -2.42 11.33 19.18
N ARG A 157 -1.23 11.61 19.71
CA ARG A 157 -0.49 10.70 20.59
C ARG A 157 -1.28 10.35 21.85
N ARG A 158 -1.88 11.34 22.52
CA ARG A 158 -2.71 11.11 23.72
C ARG A 158 -3.89 10.19 23.44
N VAL A 159 -4.58 10.39 22.31
CA VAL A 159 -5.71 9.53 21.91
C VAL A 159 -5.26 8.08 21.71
N PHE A 160 -4.11 7.87 21.07
CA PHE A 160 -3.55 6.52 20.92
C PHE A 160 -3.15 5.90 22.27
N GLU A 161 -2.47 6.66 23.12
CA GLU A 161 -2.05 6.20 24.45
C GLU A 161 -3.26 5.80 25.30
N GLU A 162 -4.30 6.64 25.35
CA GLU A 162 -5.54 6.36 26.09
C GLU A 162 -6.29 5.16 25.50
N HIS A 163 -6.40 5.08 24.17
CA HIS A 163 -7.06 3.96 23.51
C HIS A 163 -6.37 2.62 23.83
N PHE A 164 -5.05 2.54 23.65
CA PHE A 164 -4.31 1.30 23.93
C PHE A 164 -4.23 1.01 25.43
N LYS A 165 -4.13 2.04 26.28
CA LYS A 165 -4.23 1.85 27.73
C LYS A 165 -5.57 1.21 28.08
N ASN A 166 -6.68 1.70 27.54
CA ASN A 166 -8.01 1.12 27.79
C ASN A 166 -8.18 -0.27 27.16
N LEU A 167 -7.55 -0.53 26.01
CA LEU A 167 -7.58 -1.83 25.34
C LEU A 167 -6.83 -2.92 26.13
N PHE A 168 -5.67 -2.57 26.70
CA PHE A 168 -4.81 -3.50 27.44
C PHE A 168 -5.01 -3.47 28.95
N THR A 169 -5.75 -2.49 29.47
CA THR A 169 -6.25 -2.55 30.84
C THR A 169 -7.45 -3.48 30.80
N SER A 170 -7.25 -4.75 31.20
CA SER A 170 -8.35 -5.67 31.46
C SER A 170 -9.36 -4.94 32.34
N LYS A 171 -10.57 -4.74 31.82
CA LYS A 171 -11.72 -4.60 32.71
C LYS A 171 -11.69 -5.87 33.53
N ALA A 172 -11.61 -5.74 34.85
CA ALA A 172 -11.89 -6.84 35.76
C ALA A 172 -13.36 -7.24 35.55
N GLN A 173 -13.64 -7.91 34.43
CA GLN A 173 -14.76 -8.83 34.40
C GLN A 173 -14.35 -9.88 35.40
N SER A 174 -15.05 -9.86 36.54
CA SER A 174 -15.09 -10.99 37.46
C SER A 174 -15.12 -12.22 36.57
N ILE A 175 -14.09 -13.07 36.65
CA ILE A 175 -14.17 -14.39 36.08
C ILE A 175 -15.42 -14.97 36.73
N ASN A 176 -16.48 -15.21 35.93
CA ASN A 176 -17.70 -15.81 36.46
C ASN A 176 -17.27 -17.14 37.08
N GLY A 177 -17.52 -17.30 38.39
CA GLY A 177 -17.16 -18.50 39.13
C GLY A 177 -17.67 -19.78 38.45
N ASP A 178 -18.77 -19.66 37.70
CA ASP A 178 -19.37 -20.71 36.87
C ASP A 178 -18.40 -21.40 35.89
N ILE A 179 -17.32 -20.74 35.43
CA ILE A 179 -16.29 -21.39 34.60
C ILE A 179 -15.47 -22.40 35.41
N LEU A 180 -15.29 -22.16 36.71
CA LEU A 180 -14.60 -23.06 37.62
C LEU A 180 -15.49 -24.23 38.05
N ASP A 181 -16.82 -24.13 37.90
CA ASP A 181 -17.76 -25.24 38.18
C ASP A 181 -17.61 -26.41 37.19
N CYS A 182 -16.97 -26.19 36.05
CA CYS A 182 -16.64 -27.23 35.06
C CYS A 182 -15.31 -27.94 35.35
N VAL A 183 -14.59 -27.52 36.40
CA VAL A 183 -13.33 -28.12 36.81
C VAL A 183 -13.59 -29.02 38.01
N ASP A 184 -13.42 -30.33 37.83
CA ASP A 184 -13.53 -31.27 38.94
C ASP A 184 -12.51 -30.91 40.03
N SER A 185 -12.97 -30.80 41.28
CA SER A 185 -12.09 -30.50 42.41
C SER A 185 -11.17 -31.70 42.69
N VAL A 186 -9.96 -31.65 42.12
CA VAL A 186 -8.93 -32.70 42.32
C VAL A 186 -8.37 -32.68 43.74
N ILE A 187 -8.41 -31.52 44.41
CA ILE A 187 -7.93 -31.36 45.78
C ILE A 187 -9.13 -31.52 46.72
N SER A 188 -9.06 -32.50 47.63
CA SER A 188 -10.06 -32.65 48.68
C SER A 188 -9.94 -31.50 49.68
N GLN A 189 -11.05 -31.13 50.33
CA GLN A 189 -11.06 -30.07 51.34
C GLN A 189 -9.99 -30.30 52.42
N THR A 190 -9.80 -31.56 52.84
CA THR A 190 -8.78 -31.96 53.80
C THR A 190 -7.35 -31.69 53.31
N THR A 191 -7.09 -31.90 52.01
CA THR A 191 -5.79 -31.59 51.40
C THR A 191 -5.57 -30.08 51.34
N ASN A 192 -6.61 -29.33 51.01
CA ASN A 192 -6.55 -27.87 50.96
C ASN A 192 -6.32 -27.28 52.37
N ASP A 193 -7.00 -27.81 53.38
CA ASP A 193 -6.83 -27.39 54.78
C ASP A 193 -5.41 -27.69 55.27
N ASN A 194 -4.82 -28.82 54.87
CA ASN A 194 -3.42 -29.13 55.17
C ASN A 194 -2.44 -28.18 54.44
N LEU A 195 -2.69 -27.82 53.18
CA LEU A 195 -1.85 -26.88 52.42
C LEU A 195 -1.92 -25.44 52.95
N LEU A 196 -2.99 -25.10 53.69
CA LEU A 196 -3.19 -23.79 54.32
C LEU A 196 -2.73 -23.74 55.79
N GLN A 197 -2.27 -24.86 56.37
CA GLN A 197 -1.71 -24.87 57.71
C GLN A 197 -0.39 -24.09 57.76
N ALA A 198 -0.11 -23.51 58.93
CA ALA A 198 1.14 -22.81 59.16
C ALA A 198 2.31 -23.81 59.13
N ILE A 199 3.32 -23.53 58.30
CA ILE A 199 4.51 -24.36 58.17
C ILE A 199 5.20 -24.47 59.53
N THR A 200 5.43 -25.70 59.98
CA THR A 200 6.09 -26.00 61.25
C THR A 200 7.61 -26.17 61.08
N MET A 201 8.38 -25.96 62.16
CA MET A 201 9.84 -26.14 62.11
C MET A 201 10.24 -27.60 61.89
N GLU A 202 9.43 -28.55 62.35
CA GLU A 202 9.57 -29.97 62.07
C GLU A 202 9.45 -30.28 60.57
N GLU A 203 8.44 -29.74 59.87
CA GLU A 203 8.28 -29.92 58.41
C GLU A 203 9.46 -29.34 57.62
N ILE A 204 9.97 -28.17 58.02
CA ILE A 204 11.15 -27.55 57.40
C ILE A 204 12.37 -28.47 57.55
N LYS A 205 12.53 -29.09 58.72
CA LYS A 205 13.65 -30.00 59.01
C LYS A 205 13.54 -31.31 58.23
N GLU A 206 12.35 -31.90 58.13
CA GLU A 206 12.12 -33.11 57.33
C GLU A 206 12.33 -32.86 55.83
N ALA A 207 11.79 -31.77 55.29
CA ALA A 207 11.98 -31.40 53.89
C ALA A 207 13.47 -31.14 53.57
N ALA A 208 14.20 -30.49 54.47
CA ALA A 208 15.64 -30.27 54.33
C ALA A 208 16.45 -31.58 54.34
N MET A 209 16.01 -32.59 55.08
CA MET A 209 16.65 -33.92 55.09
C MET A 209 16.29 -34.77 53.87
N GLN A 210 15.08 -34.62 53.30
CA GLN A 210 14.66 -35.34 52.09
C GLN A 210 15.28 -34.82 50.79
N MET A 211 15.82 -33.60 50.76
CA MET A 211 16.54 -33.06 49.59
C MET A 211 18.00 -33.55 49.48
N GLY A 212 18.39 -34.54 50.29
CA GLY A 212 19.77 -35.00 50.48
C GLY A 212 20.12 -36.40 49.97
N ASP A 213 19.38 -36.94 49.00
CA ASP A 213 19.78 -38.10 48.16
C ASP A 213 19.73 -37.72 46.67
#